data_AF-A0A0A1HTJ2-F1
#
_entry.id   AF-A0A0A1HTJ2-F1
#
_cell.length_a   1.000
_cell.length_b   1.000
_cell.length_c   1.000
_cell.angle_alpha   90.00
_cell.angle_beta   90.00
_cell.angle_gamma   90.00
#
_symmetry.space_group_name_H-M   'P 1'
#
loop_
_entity.id
_entity.type
_entity.pdbx_description
1 polymer ?
#
loop_
_entity_poly.entity_id
_entity_poly.type
_entity_poly.pdbx_seq_one_letter_code
_entity_poly.pdbx_strand_id
1 'polypeptide(L)'
;MELGKWGLGLSDLLMTLNLFSRVNVDEAGHFHFVEGHSKAGDYIELYAPMDTLVVLTALQHPMDPNPQYAPQPLKLSWMNADASVAEHCRHSRPENQRGFINTDRLFA
;
A
#
# COMPACT_ATOMS: atom_id res chain seq x y z
N MET A 1 0.37 -16.69 -11.29
CA MET A 1 0.93 -15.55 -10.55
C MET A 1 1.00 -14.36 -11.50
N GLU A 2 0.30 -13.27 -11.19
CA GLU A 2 0.26 -12.07 -12.04
C GLU A 2 1.64 -11.43 -12.27
N LEU A 3 2.53 -11.54 -11.27
CA LEU A 3 3.93 -11.14 -11.32
C LEU A 3 4.72 -11.76 -12.48
N GLY A 4 4.40 -13.00 -12.86
CA GLY A 4 5.11 -13.73 -13.92
C GLY A 4 4.98 -13.09 -15.30
N LYS A 5 3.95 -12.26 -15.53
CA LYS A 5 3.78 -11.49 -16.78
C LYS A 5 4.90 -10.45 -16.97
N TRP A 6 5.57 -10.08 -15.89
CA TRP A 6 6.66 -9.09 -15.85
C TRP A 6 8.02 -9.74 -15.59
N GLY A 7 8.12 -11.07 -15.71
CA GLY A 7 9.35 -11.80 -15.41
C GLY A 7 9.68 -11.89 -13.92
N LEU A 8 8.75 -11.49 -13.03
CA LEU A 8 8.95 -11.51 -11.58
C LEU A 8 8.50 -12.86 -10.99
N GLY A 9 9.29 -13.36 -10.04
CA GLY A 9 9.10 -14.61 -9.32
C GLY A 9 8.73 -14.42 -7.85
N LEU A 10 8.73 -15.52 -7.09
CA LEU A 10 8.44 -15.49 -5.64
C LEU A 10 9.48 -14.74 -4.83
N SER A 11 10.74 -14.73 -5.28
CA SER A 11 11.83 -13.97 -4.65
C SER A 11 11.61 -12.46 -4.70
N ASP A 12 10.82 -11.99 -5.66
CA ASP A 12 10.52 -10.57 -5.85
C ASP A 12 9.30 -10.13 -5.03
N LEU A 13 8.61 -11.07 -4.38
CA LEU A 13 7.52 -10.79 -3.46
C LEU A 13 8.10 -10.39 -2.09
N LEU A 14 8.45 -9.10 -1.99
CA LEU A 14 8.93 -8.49 -0.75
C LEU A 14 7.78 -8.21 0.24
N MET A 15 8.11 -7.52 1.34
CA MET A 15 7.13 -7.09 2.33
C MET A 15 6.01 -6.27 1.67
N THR A 16 4.76 -6.72 1.85
CA THR A 16 3.58 -6.05 1.32
C THR A 16 3.09 -4.98 2.28
N LEU A 17 2.46 -3.95 1.71
CA LEU A 17 1.69 -2.98 2.49
C LEU A 17 0.26 -3.51 2.68
N ASN A 18 -0.12 -3.81 3.91
CA ASN A 18 -1.48 -4.23 4.23
C ASN A 18 -2.37 -2.99 4.43
N LEU A 19 -3.23 -2.73 3.45
CA LEU A 19 -4.16 -1.61 3.48
C LEU A 19 -5.48 -2.01 4.15
N PHE A 20 -6.11 -1.07 4.86
CA PHE A 20 -7.39 -1.22 5.56
C PHE A 20 -7.39 -2.23 6.73
N SER A 21 -6.39 -3.11 6.82
CA SER A 21 -6.15 -4.01 7.94
C SER A 21 -5.16 -3.39 8.92
N ARG A 22 -5.49 -3.36 10.21
CA ARG A 22 -4.58 -2.88 11.26
C ARG A 22 -4.24 -3.99 12.23
N VAL A 23 -2.95 -4.12 12.52
CA VAL A 23 -2.41 -4.98 13.56
C VAL A 23 -1.58 -4.10 14.49
N ASN A 24 -1.83 -4.19 15.79
CA ASN A 24 -1.00 -3.56 16.81
C ASN A 24 -0.09 -4.61 17.44
N VAL A 25 1.06 -4.17 17.95
CA VAL A 25 1.97 -5.00 18.73
C VAL A 25 1.92 -4.54 20.18
N ASP A 26 1.70 -5.46 21.11
CA ASP A 26 1.73 -5.14 22.54
C ASP A 26 3.15 -5.12 23.13
N GLU A 27 3.27 -4.76 24.40
CA GLU A 27 4.57 -4.69 25.11
C GLU A 27 5.29 -6.05 25.19
N ALA A 28 4.54 -7.16 25.10
CA ALA A 28 5.08 -8.51 25.08
C ALA A 28 5.43 -9.00 23.66
N GLY A 29 5.19 -8.19 22.62
CA GLY A 29 5.46 -8.52 21.24
C GLY A 29 4.35 -9.33 20.56
N HIS A 30 3.16 -9.48 21.16
CA HIS A 30 2.04 -10.15 20.52
C HIS A 30 1.33 -9.24 19.53
N PHE A 31 0.91 -9.84 18.42
CA PHE A 31 0.14 -9.17 17.39
C PHE A 31 -1.36 -9.25 17.71
N HIS A 32 -2.03 -8.11 17.68
CA HIS A 32 -3.47 -7.97 17.91
C HIS A 32 -4.13 -7.36 16.68
N PHE A 33 -5.00 -8.11 16.02
CA PHE A 33 -5.80 -7.60 14.91
C PHE A 33 -6.87 -6.64 15.44
N VAL A 34 -7.03 -5.49 14.80
CA VAL A 34 -8.00 -4.47 15.19
C VAL A 34 -9.24 -4.59 14.30
N GLU A 35 -10.29 -5.18 14.86
CA GLU A 35 -11.59 -5.29 14.20
C GLU A 35 -12.22 -3.91 13.92
N GLY A 36 -12.96 -3.80 12.82
CA GLY A 36 -13.68 -2.58 12.46
C GLY A 36 -12.79 -1.37 12.17
N HIS A 37 -11.48 -1.57 11.92
CA HIS A 37 -10.55 -0.47 11.65
C HIS A 37 -10.93 0.34 10.40
N SER A 38 -11.43 -0.35 9.36
CA SER A 38 -11.89 0.25 8.12
C SER A 38 -13.38 -0.02 7.90
N LYS A 39 -14.06 0.90 7.21
CA LYS A 39 -15.45 0.77 6.78
C LYS A 39 -15.62 1.14 5.31
N ALA A 40 -16.77 0.77 4.74
CA ALA A 40 -17.12 1.18 3.38
C ALA A 40 -17.07 2.71 3.23
N GLY A 41 -16.36 3.17 2.20
CA GLY A 41 -16.14 4.59 1.93
C GLY A 41 -14.80 5.12 2.45
N ASP A 42 -14.09 4.39 3.30
CA ASP A 42 -12.70 4.72 3.60
C ASP A 42 -11.85 4.52 2.35
N TYR A 43 -10.92 5.43 2.11
CA TYR A 43 -10.03 5.37 0.96
C TYR A 43 -8.64 5.91 1.34
N ILE A 44 -7.67 5.54 0.51
CA ILE A 44 -6.35 6.15 0.50
C ILE A 44 -6.07 6.64 -0.91
N GLU A 45 -5.20 7.63 -1.02
CA GLU A 45 -4.64 8.07 -2.29
C GLU A 45 -3.13 7.93 -2.23
N LEU A 46 -2.56 7.37 -3.29
CA LEU A 46 -1.13 7.16 -3.44
C LEU A 46 -0.65 7.89 -4.68
N TYR A 47 0.46 8.59 -4.55
CA TYR A 47 1.13 9.28 -5.65
C TYR A 47 2.37 8.50 -6.07
N ALA A 48 2.50 8.22 -7.36
CA ALA A 48 3.67 7.56 -7.93
C ALA A 48 4.57 8.61 -8.62
N PRO A 49 5.74 8.95 -8.06
CA PRO A 49 6.63 9.94 -8.66
C PRO A 49 7.44 9.41 -9.86
N MET A 50 7.28 8.13 -10.22
CA MET A 50 7.95 7.45 -11.32
C MET A 50 7.09 6.31 -11.88
N ASP A 51 7.52 5.73 -13.00
CA ASP A 51 6.93 4.51 -13.55
C ASP A 51 6.90 3.40 -12.51
N THR A 52 5.70 3.00 -12.11
CA THR A 52 5.49 2.10 -10.97
C THR A 52 4.56 0.96 -11.38
N LEU A 53 5.04 -0.27 -11.23
CA LEU A 53 4.21 -1.46 -11.31
C LEU A 53 3.58 -1.73 -9.94
N VAL A 54 2.25 -1.68 -9.85
CA VAL A 54 1.51 -1.96 -8.62
C VAL A 54 0.81 -3.31 -8.73
N VAL A 55 1.00 -4.17 -7.73
CA VAL A 55 0.28 -5.45 -7.60
C VAL A 55 -0.57 -5.39 -6.34
N LEU A 56 -1.88 -5.58 -6.51
CA LEU A 56 -2.86 -5.50 -5.43
C LEU A 56 -3.60 -6.84 -5.29
N THR A 57 -3.85 -7.24 -4.05
CA THR A 57 -4.64 -8.43 -3.72
C THR A 57 -5.68 -8.07 -2.67
N ALA A 58 -6.96 -8.23 -3.00
CA ALA A 58 -8.07 -8.04 -2.07
C ALA A 58 -8.35 -9.36 -1.33
N LEU A 59 -7.53 -9.65 -0.31
CA LEU A 59 -7.61 -10.87 0.49
C LEU A 59 -7.97 -10.53 1.93
N GLN A 60 -8.68 -11.44 2.60
CA GLN A 60 -8.87 -11.33 4.04
C GLN A 60 -7.52 -11.47 4.76
N HIS A 61 -7.27 -10.61 5.75
CA HIS A 61 -6.02 -10.65 6.50
C HIS A 61 -5.92 -11.98 7.28
N PRO A 62 -4.74 -12.64 7.34
CA PRO A 62 -4.60 -13.94 8.01
C PRO A 62 -4.96 -13.95 9.50
N MET A 63 -4.91 -12.79 10.16
CA MET A 63 -5.26 -12.61 11.57
C MET A 63 -6.70 -12.09 11.80
N ASP A 64 -7.49 -11.92 10.75
CA ASP A 64 -8.91 -11.56 10.89
C ASP A 64 -9.65 -12.70 11.63
N PRO A 65 -10.39 -12.41 12.71
CA PRO A 65 -11.05 -13.42 13.52
C PRO A 65 -12.26 -14.08 12.84
N ASN A 66 -12.74 -13.57 11.70
CA ASN A 66 -13.87 -14.15 11.00
C ASN A 66 -13.52 -15.57 10.48
N PRO A 67 -14.21 -16.63 10.95
CA PRO A 67 -13.89 -18.01 10.59
C PRO A 67 -14.26 -18.36 9.15
N GLN A 68 -15.08 -17.54 8.48
CA GLN A 68 -15.45 -17.72 7.09
C GLN A 68 -14.66 -16.76 6.21
N TYR A 69 -14.05 -17.31 5.15
CA TYR A 69 -13.29 -16.52 4.20
C TYR A 69 -14.22 -15.55 3.43
N ALA A 70 -14.12 -14.25 3.73
CA ALA A 70 -15.07 -13.23 3.26
C ALA A 70 -14.37 -11.93 2.80
N PRO A 71 -13.54 -11.98 1.73
CA PRO A 71 -12.87 -10.79 1.20
C PRO A 71 -13.90 -9.77 0.70
N GLN A 72 -13.63 -8.50 0.98
CA GLN A 72 -14.51 -7.39 0.60
C GLN A 72 -14.09 -6.78 -0.75
N PRO A 73 -15.04 -6.30 -1.57
CA PRO A 73 -14.71 -5.66 -2.84
C PRO A 73 -13.97 -4.32 -2.60
N LEU A 74 -12.97 -4.05 -3.44
CA LEU A 74 -12.24 -2.78 -3.46
C LEU A 74 -12.46 -2.05 -4.79
N LYS A 75 -12.60 -0.73 -4.72
CA LYS A 75 -12.63 0.14 -5.90
C LYS A 75 -11.25 0.76 -6.10
N LEU A 76 -10.67 0.55 -7.27
CA LEU A 76 -9.44 1.21 -7.70
C LEU A 76 -9.76 2.27 -8.74
N SER A 77 -9.14 3.43 -8.62
CA SER A 77 -9.15 4.50 -9.62
C SER A 77 -7.77 5.10 -9.73
N TRP A 78 -7.42 5.58 -10.92
CA TRP A 78 -6.19 6.31 -11.18
C TRP A 78 -6.50 7.58 -11.95
N MET A 79 -5.70 8.61 -11.72
CA MET A 79 -5.82 9.91 -12.36
C MET A 79 -4.44 10.56 -12.46
N ASN A 80 -4.31 11.52 -13.37
CA ASN A 80 -3.14 12.38 -13.38
C ASN A 80 -3.20 13.29 -12.16
N ALA A 81 -2.16 13.27 -11.34
CA ALA A 81 -2.05 14.14 -10.18
C ALA A 81 -1.71 15.57 -10.60
N ASP A 82 -2.31 16.56 -9.94
CA ASP A 82 -1.90 17.95 -10.07
C ASP A 82 -0.48 18.14 -9.52
N ALA A 83 0.27 19.10 -10.05
CA ALA A 83 1.64 19.38 -9.60
C ALA A 83 1.70 19.70 -8.08
N SER A 84 0.65 20.32 -7.54
CA SER A 84 0.53 20.60 -6.10
C SER A 84 0.49 19.35 -5.22
N VAL A 85 -0.01 18.22 -5.74
CA VAL A 85 0.00 16.93 -5.03
C VAL A 85 1.43 16.41 -4.88
N ALA A 86 2.24 16.51 -5.94
CA ALA A 86 3.64 16.10 -5.90
C ALA A 86 4.43 16.91 -4.86
N GLU A 87 4.23 18.23 -4.81
CA GLU A 87 4.83 19.11 -3.81
C GLU A 87 4.38 18.78 -2.38
N HIS A 88 3.09 18.52 -2.18
CA HIS A 88 2.58 18.09 -0.88
C HIS A 88 3.24 16.78 -0.43
N CYS A 89 3.31 15.78 -1.32
CA CYS A 89 3.97 14.51 -1.03
C CYS A 89 5.47 14.68 -0.73
N ARG A 90 6.16 15.58 -1.45
CA ARG A 90 7.60 15.87 -1.26
C ARG A 90 7.88 16.44 0.13
N HIS A 91 6.98 17.25 0.67
CA HIS A 91 7.18 17.98 1.92
C HIS A 91 6.43 17.42 3.14
N SER A 92 5.58 16.41 2.97
CA SER A 92 4.77 15.86 4.08
C SER A 92 5.61 15.14 5.15
N ARG A 93 6.77 14.59 4.79
CA ARG A 93 7.75 13.99 5.72
C ARG A 93 9.19 14.26 5.27
N PRO A 94 10.15 14.43 6.20
CA PRO A 94 11.56 14.63 5.85
C PRO A 94 12.15 13.53 4.97
N GLU A 95 11.71 12.28 5.15
CA GLU A 95 12.15 11.12 4.38
C GLU A 95 11.75 11.21 2.91
N ASN A 96 10.61 11.85 2.61
CA ASN A 96 10.09 11.95 1.26
C ASN A 96 11.00 12.78 0.38
N GLN A 97 11.57 13.88 0.89
CA GLN A 97 12.50 14.71 0.14
C GLN A 97 13.69 13.89 -0.40
N ARG A 98 14.24 12.99 0.41
CA ARG A 98 15.33 12.07 -0.01
C ARG A 98 14.84 11.09 -1.07
N GLY A 99 13.63 10.54 -0.90
CA GLY A 99 13.00 9.64 -1.87
C GLY A 99 12.88 10.32 -3.24
N PHE A 100 12.31 11.53 -3.28
CA PHE A 100 12.16 12.29 -4.50
C PHE A 100 13.51 12.66 -5.16
N ILE A 101 14.54 13.06 -4.39
CA ILE A 101 15.87 13.32 -4.96
C ILE A 101 16.42 12.08 -5.67
N ASN A 102 16.22 10.89 -5.11
CA ASN A 102 16.69 9.64 -5.73
C ASN A 102 15.90 9.33 -7.01
N THR A 103 14.60 9.59 -7.01
CA THR A 103 13.73 9.40 -8.17
C THR A 103 14.07 10.39 -9.29
N ASP A 104 14.18 11.67 -8.97
CA ASP A 104 14.45 12.74 -9.95
C ASP A 104 15.76 12.50 -10.71
N ARG A 105 16.76 11.85 -10.10
CA ARG A 105 18.03 11.50 -10.79
C ARG A 105 17.86 10.53 -11.95
N LEU A 106 16.79 9.73 -11.97
CA LEU A 106 16.56 8.69 -12.96
C LEU A 106 15.40 9.03 -13.92
N PHE A 107 14.48 9.91 -13.50
CA PHE A 107 13.21 10.14 -14.18
C PHE A 107 12.89 11.62 -14.50
N ALA A 108 13.73 12.59 -14.10
CA ALA A 108 13.52 14.02 -14.38
C ALA A 108 14.24 14.52 -15.64
#